data_AF-A0A7S2XMY9-F1
#
_entry.id   AF-A0A7S2XMY9-F1
#
_cell.length_a   1.000
_cell.length_b   1.000
_cell.length_c   1.000
_cell.angle_alpha   90.00
_cell.angle_beta   90.00
_cell.angle_gamma   90.00
#
_symmetry.space_group_name_H-M   'P 1'
#
loop_
_entity.id
_entity.type
_entity.pdbx_description
1 polymer ?
#
loop_
_entity_poly.entity_id
_entity_poly.type
_entity_poly.pdbx_seq_one_letter_code
_entity_poly.pdbx_strand_id
1 'polypeptide(L)'
;MPARTTVVSSLAKRGAGSTINLLETSNLLQIAGRAGRRGMDTDGTCVILATPFEGPGEAASILTNEVKPIVSQFTPSYTLAVNLIARGGGKLDVAQQLVRKSFAMWEKMELEDEIATAKEAHGEKFEEVVEAASQVRFMSILKDVLLSYTQKKRSVPKDMNMKQILETLKSRDLLKKESKSYVRAFQILELERNTLEYLEREARTMDANSLNEDDENIDIFEDLFAEDAAELVTQIDAQKKRVLKSERDVNRHLFTTMANAANFCMRGDSEEAEWLRN
;
A
#
# COMPACT_ATOMS: atom_id res chain seq x y z
N MET A 1 -18.54 25.40 -33.15
CA MET A 1 -19.81 25.55 -33.90
C MET A 1 -20.91 24.80 -33.14
N PRO A 2 -22.08 25.41 -32.86
CA PRO A 2 -23.22 24.75 -32.21
C PRO A 2 -24.17 24.10 -33.23
N ALA A 3 -24.87 23.04 -32.82
CA ALA A 3 -25.84 22.29 -33.61
C ALA A 3 -27.20 22.22 -32.88
N ARG A 4 -28.28 21.88 -33.59
CA ARG A 4 -29.60 21.70 -32.95
C ARG A 4 -29.63 20.45 -32.04
N THR A 5 -28.99 19.37 -32.50
CA THR A 5 -28.99 18.07 -31.82
C THR A 5 -27.59 17.49 -31.83
N THR A 6 -27.18 16.88 -30.72
CA THR A 6 -25.95 16.10 -30.61
C THR A 6 -26.29 14.64 -30.36
N VAL A 7 -25.60 13.75 -31.06
CA VAL A 7 -25.77 12.30 -30.88
C VAL A 7 -24.44 11.74 -30.39
N VAL A 8 -24.47 11.09 -29.21
CA VAL A 8 -23.33 10.41 -28.61
C VAL A 8 -23.45 8.92 -28.95
N SER A 9 -22.52 8.41 -29.76
CA SER A 9 -22.57 7.03 -30.27
C SER A 9 -21.92 5.99 -29.35
N SER A 10 -21.05 6.42 -28.45
CA SER A 10 -20.42 5.57 -27.44
C SER A 10 -20.03 6.41 -26.23
N LEU A 11 -20.20 5.83 -25.05
CA LEU A 11 -19.81 6.34 -23.75
C LEU A 11 -18.40 5.88 -23.34
N ALA A 12 -17.70 5.11 -24.17
CA ALA A 12 -16.32 4.75 -23.96
C ALA A 12 -15.37 5.62 -24.81
N LYS A 13 -14.25 5.98 -24.20
CA LYS A 13 -13.14 6.69 -24.83
C LYS A 13 -11.85 5.92 -24.59
N ARG A 14 -11.05 5.78 -25.63
CA ARG A 14 -9.70 5.21 -25.50
C ARG A 14 -8.81 6.16 -24.69
N GLY A 15 -8.29 5.69 -23.57
CA GLY A 15 -7.38 6.40 -22.68
C GLY A 15 -5.92 6.31 -23.13
N ALA A 16 -5.03 6.87 -22.31
CA ALA A 16 -3.60 6.62 -22.43
C ALA A 16 -3.31 5.13 -22.13
N GLY A 17 -2.41 4.49 -22.87
CA GLY A 17 -1.96 3.11 -22.57
C GLY A 17 -2.85 1.97 -23.07
N SER A 18 -3.56 2.13 -24.20
CA SER A 18 -4.41 1.09 -24.82
C SER A 18 -5.67 0.68 -24.03
N THR A 19 -5.95 1.33 -22.89
CA THR A 19 -7.13 1.07 -22.08
C THR A 19 -8.38 1.79 -22.63
N ILE A 20 -9.55 1.17 -22.51
CA ILE A 20 -10.84 1.75 -22.85
C ILE A 20 -11.50 2.17 -21.54
N ASN A 21 -11.71 3.47 -21.36
CA ASN A 21 -12.29 4.04 -20.15
C ASN A 21 -13.68 4.62 -20.46
N LEU A 22 -14.57 4.59 -19.48
CA LEU A 22 -15.85 5.28 -19.56
C LEU A 22 -15.63 6.81 -19.62
N LEU A 23 -16.53 7.51 -20.30
CA LEU A 23 -16.46 8.95 -20.48
C LEU A 23 -16.77 9.67 -19.16
N GLU A 24 -15.94 10.65 -18.81
CA GLU A 24 -16.21 11.51 -17.67
C GLU A 24 -17.41 12.42 -17.92
N THR A 25 -18.12 12.77 -16.85
CA THR A 25 -19.28 13.67 -16.87
C THR A 25 -18.95 15.02 -17.52
N SER A 26 -17.77 15.58 -17.24
CA SER A 26 -17.28 16.83 -17.83
C SER A 26 -17.24 16.75 -19.36
N ASN A 27 -16.72 15.65 -19.91
CA ASN A 27 -16.61 15.43 -21.35
C ASN A 27 -17.99 15.26 -21.99
N LEU A 28 -18.88 14.49 -21.34
CA LEU A 28 -20.25 14.30 -21.84
C LEU A 28 -21.01 15.62 -21.87
N LEU A 29 -20.92 16.43 -20.80
CA LEU A 29 -21.53 17.75 -20.75
C LEU A 29 -20.96 18.71 -21.78
N GLN A 30 -19.65 18.65 -22.07
CA GLN A 30 -19.04 19.45 -23.14
C GLN A 30 -19.56 19.08 -24.53
N ILE A 31 -19.83 17.79 -24.77
CA ILE A 31 -20.42 17.32 -26.04
C ILE A 31 -21.89 17.72 -26.11
N ALA A 32 -22.67 17.42 -25.05
CA ALA A 32 -24.09 17.77 -24.96
C ALA A 32 -24.32 19.29 -25.04
N GLY A 33 -23.41 20.10 -24.49
CA GLY A 33 -23.45 21.57 -24.56
C GLY A 33 -23.24 22.15 -25.96
N ARG A 34 -22.96 21.33 -26.97
CA ARG A 34 -23.00 21.74 -28.39
C ARG A 34 -24.40 21.68 -28.98
N ALA A 35 -25.37 21.04 -28.32
CA ALA A 35 -26.76 21.02 -28.72
C ALA A 35 -27.49 22.30 -28.29
N GLY A 36 -28.38 22.78 -29.15
CA GLY A 36 -29.14 24.00 -28.96
C GLY A 36 -28.36 25.25 -29.42
N ARG A 37 -28.91 25.93 -30.43
CA ARG A 37 -28.37 27.21 -30.90
C ARG A 37 -29.17 28.36 -30.31
N ARG A 38 -28.48 29.24 -29.58
CA ARG A 38 -29.08 30.43 -28.95
C ARG A 38 -29.82 31.28 -29.99
N GLY A 39 -31.08 31.59 -29.71
CA GLY A 39 -31.93 32.43 -30.58
C GLY A 39 -32.52 31.74 -31.81
N MET A 40 -32.26 30.44 -32.02
CA MET A 40 -32.81 29.66 -33.14
C MET A 40 -33.61 28.44 -32.69
N ASP A 41 -33.11 27.69 -31.70
CA ASP A 41 -33.74 26.47 -31.22
C ASP A 41 -34.37 26.75 -29.83
N THR A 42 -35.56 26.19 -29.54
CA THR A 42 -36.22 26.34 -28.23
C THR A 42 -35.47 25.59 -27.14
N ASP A 43 -35.01 24.38 -27.45
CA ASP A 43 -34.29 23.48 -26.54
C ASP A 43 -33.15 22.78 -27.30
N GLY A 44 -32.10 22.40 -26.57
CA GLY A 44 -31.01 21.56 -27.08
C GLY A 44 -31.30 20.09 -26.79
N THR A 45 -31.29 19.25 -27.82
CA THR A 45 -31.50 17.80 -27.65
C THR A 45 -30.17 17.04 -27.73
N CYS A 46 -29.86 16.25 -26.71
CA CYS A 46 -28.75 15.30 -26.73
C CYS A 46 -29.29 13.87 -26.70
N VAL A 47 -28.91 13.05 -27.67
CA VAL A 47 -29.31 11.64 -27.78
C VAL A 47 -28.10 10.78 -27.48
N ILE A 48 -28.21 9.88 -26.51
CA ILE A 48 -27.17 8.88 -26.19
C ILE A 48 -27.64 7.55 -26.78
N LEU A 49 -26.82 6.97 -27.66
CA LEU A 49 -27.09 5.65 -28.24
C LEU A 49 -26.66 4.57 -27.25
N ALA A 50 -27.58 3.66 -26.92
CA ALA A 50 -27.26 2.47 -26.16
C ALA A 50 -26.49 1.49 -27.05
N THR A 51 -25.41 0.92 -26.52
CA THR A 51 -24.64 -0.13 -27.18
C THR A 51 -24.79 -1.45 -26.42
N PRO A 52 -24.44 -2.62 -27.00
CA PRO A 52 -24.49 -3.89 -26.27
C PRO A 52 -23.58 -3.94 -25.04
N PHE A 53 -22.57 -3.05 -24.99
CA PHE A 53 -21.58 -2.98 -23.92
C PHE A 53 -21.88 -1.88 -22.91
N GLU A 54 -22.61 -0.84 -23.31
CA GLU A 54 -22.89 0.35 -22.49
C GLU A 54 -24.41 0.59 -22.41
N GLY A 55 -24.95 0.42 -21.20
CA GLY A 55 -26.38 0.45 -20.94
C GLY A 55 -26.91 1.79 -20.40
N PRO A 56 -28.23 1.89 -20.16
CA PRO A 56 -28.85 3.08 -19.57
C PRO A 56 -28.36 3.36 -18.15
N GLY A 57 -27.92 2.33 -17.40
CA GLY A 57 -27.36 2.50 -16.06
C GLY A 57 -26.05 3.28 -16.05
N GLU A 58 -25.18 3.05 -17.04
CA GLU A 58 -23.92 3.78 -17.19
C GLU A 58 -24.15 5.21 -17.68
N ALA A 59 -25.11 5.41 -18.58
CA ALA A 59 -25.52 6.74 -18.99
C ALA A 59 -26.06 7.56 -17.81
N ALA A 60 -26.91 6.94 -16.97
CA ALA A 60 -27.45 7.57 -15.78
C ALA A 60 -26.37 7.90 -14.75
N SER A 61 -25.40 7.00 -14.53
CA SER A 61 -24.30 7.26 -13.60
C SER A 61 -23.43 8.42 -14.07
N ILE A 62 -23.07 8.48 -15.36
CA ILE A 62 -22.28 9.61 -15.90
C ILE A 62 -23.05 10.93 -15.75
N LEU A 63 -24.35 10.95 -16.02
CA LEU A 63 -25.17 12.16 -15.94
C LEU A 63 -25.42 12.65 -14.51
N THR A 64 -25.41 11.74 -13.52
CA THR A 64 -25.68 12.06 -12.11
C THR A 64 -24.42 12.31 -11.29
N ASN A 65 -23.27 11.85 -11.77
CA ASN A 65 -21.99 12.07 -11.10
C ASN A 65 -21.60 13.56 -11.09
N GLU A 66 -20.88 13.96 -10.06
CA GLU A 66 -20.32 15.30 -9.97
C GLU A 66 -19.23 15.52 -11.03
N VAL A 67 -19.12 16.76 -11.49
CA VAL A 67 -18.06 17.18 -12.41
C VAL A 67 -16.75 17.21 -11.63
N LYS A 68 -15.80 16.37 -12.04
CA LYS A 68 -14.46 16.32 -11.44
C LYS A 68 -13.79 17.71 -11.50
N PRO A 69 -13.07 18.11 -10.44
CA PRO A 69 -12.34 19.37 -10.42
C PRO A 69 -11.22 19.39 -11.47
N ILE A 70 -10.80 20.61 -11.83
CA ILE A 70 -9.68 20.80 -12.77
C ILE A 70 -8.39 20.49 -12.01
N VAL A 71 -7.70 19.44 -12.43
CA VAL A 71 -6.40 19.04 -11.89
C VAL A 71 -5.26 19.52 -12.78
N SER A 72 -4.13 19.86 -12.17
CA SER A 72 -2.93 20.23 -12.93
C SER A 72 -2.35 19.03 -13.67
N GLN A 73 -2.17 19.15 -14.98
CA GLN A 73 -1.44 18.15 -15.81
C GLN A 73 0.04 18.51 -15.99
N PHE A 74 0.57 19.39 -15.12
CA PHE A 74 1.94 19.87 -15.22
C PHE A 74 2.93 18.74 -14.96
N THR A 75 3.67 18.35 -15.99
CA THR A 75 4.73 17.35 -15.92
C THR A 75 6.07 18.00 -16.27
N PRO A 76 7.06 18.00 -15.36
CA PRO A 76 8.36 18.59 -15.63
C PRO A 76 9.08 17.76 -16.70
N SER A 77 9.43 18.40 -17.81
CA SER A 77 10.24 17.78 -18.88
C SER A 77 11.64 18.40 -18.93
N TYR A 78 12.62 17.65 -19.42
CA TYR A 78 13.98 18.14 -19.59
C TYR A 78 14.03 19.40 -20.47
N THR A 79 13.25 19.41 -21.56
CA THR A 79 13.11 20.57 -22.45
C THR A 79 12.57 21.79 -21.72
N LEU A 80 11.59 21.61 -20.84
CA LEU A 80 11.06 22.70 -20.02
C LEU A 80 12.15 23.26 -19.09
N ALA A 81 12.91 22.41 -18.40
CA ALA A 81 13.96 22.83 -17.49
C ALA A 81 15.05 23.65 -18.21
N VAL A 82 15.55 23.16 -19.35
CA VAL A 82 16.56 23.86 -20.15
C VAL A 82 16.03 25.20 -20.65
N ASN A 83 14.79 25.25 -21.15
CA ASN A 83 14.19 26.49 -21.65
C ASN A 83 13.97 27.53 -20.55
N LEU A 84 13.62 27.10 -19.33
CA LEU A 84 13.47 28.00 -18.19
C LEU A 84 14.82 28.60 -17.76
N ILE A 85 15.87 27.79 -17.71
CA ILE A 85 17.23 28.24 -17.35
C ILE A 85 17.77 29.21 -18.42
N ALA A 86 17.60 28.86 -19.70
CA ALA A 86 18.03 29.71 -20.81
C ALA A 86 17.34 31.09 -20.79
N ARG A 87 16.02 31.13 -20.56
CA ARG A 87 15.25 32.39 -20.44
C ARG A 87 15.58 33.16 -19.16
N GLY A 88 15.94 32.47 -18.09
CA GLY A 88 16.36 33.06 -16.81
C GLY A 88 17.81 33.57 -16.78
N GLY A 89 18.48 33.65 -17.93
CA GLY A 89 19.87 34.11 -18.02
C GLY A 89 20.87 33.16 -17.36
N GLY A 90 20.58 31.86 -17.35
CA GLY A 90 21.42 30.84 -16.72
C GLY A 90 21.23 30.68 -15.21
N LYS A 91 20.34 31.45 -14.59
CA LYS A 91 20.09 31.38 -13.14
C LYS A 91 19.01 30.34 -12.81
N LEU A 92 19.39 29.34 -12.03
CA LEU A 92 18.49 28.28 -11.59
C LEU A 92 17.34 28.80 -10.71
N ASP A 93 17.59 29.82 -9.88
CA ASP A 93 16.60 30.38 -8.95
C ASP A 93 15.38 30.95 -9.69
N VAL A 94 15.60 31.64 -10.83
CA VAL A 94 14.50 32.18 -11.65
C VAL A 94 13.63 31.06 -12.22
N ALA A 95 14.25 29.96 -12.67
CA ALA A 95 13.52 28.79 -13.15
C ALA A 95 12.70 28.14 -12.03
N GLN A 96 13.25 28.02 -10.83
CA GLN A 96 12.54 27.48 -9.66
C GLN A 96 11.36 28.35 -9.25
N GLN A 97 11.52 29.67 -9.24
CA GLN A 97 10.42 30.60 -8.93
C GLN A 97 9.26 30.50 -9.93
N LEU A 98 9.55 30.29 -11.22
CA LEU A 98 8.52 30.09 -12.24
C LEU A 98 7.77 28.76 -12.04
N VAL A 99 8.48 27.68 -11.71
CA VAL A 99 7.85 26.39 -11.40
C VAL A 99 7.01 26.49 -10.13
N ARG A 100 7.45 27.24 -9.12
CA ARG A 100 6.68 27.47 -7.88
C ARG A 100 5.35 28.21 -8.10
N LYS A 101 5.24 28.99 -9.18
CA LYS A 101 3.98 29.65 -9.58
C LYS A 101 3.06 28.77 -10.42
N SER A 102 3.43 27.51 -10.66
CA SER A 102 2.58 26.57 -11.40
C SER A 102 1.35 26.18 -10.59
N PHE A 103 0.25 25.89 -11.29
CA PHE A 103 -1.00 25.43 -10.68
C PHE A 103 -0.81 24.13 -9.87
N ALA A 104 0.09 23.24 -10.31
CA ALA A 104 0.43 22.03 -9.56
C ALA A 104 1.06 22.35 -8.19
N MET A 105 1.93 23.35 -8.13
CA MET A 105 2.55 23.73 -6.85
C MET A 105 1.54 24.41 -5.94
N TRP A 106 0.63 25.20 -6.50
CA TRP A 106 -0.44 25.84 -5.73
C TRP A 106 -1.40 24.80 -5.13
N GLU A 107 -1.89 23.84 -5.93
CA GLU A 107 -2.75 22.74 -5.47
C GLU A 107 -2.07 21.92 -4.36
N LYS A 108 -0.77 21.66 -4.51
CA LYS A 108 0.03 20.98 -3.49
C LYS A 108 0.13 21.80 -2.20
N MET A 109 0.42 23.10 -2.31
CA MET A 109 0.52 23.98 -1.14
C MET A 109 -0.81 24.09 -0.39
N GLU A 110 -1.92 24.22 -1.11
CA GLU A 110 -3.26 24.28 -0.52
C GLU A 110 -3.59 22.97 0.24
N LEU A 111 -3.29 21.81 -0.35
CA LEU A 111 -3.43 20.52 0.33
C LEU A 111 -2.52 20.40 1.56
N GLU A 112 -1.27 20.86 1.47
CA GLU A 112 -0.34 20.85 2.61
C GLU A 112 -0.83 21.77 3.74
N ASP A 113 -1.40 22.93 3.41
CA ASP A 113 -1.99 23.87 4.38
C ASP A 113 -3.27 23.31 5.03
N GLU A 114 -4.14 22.64 4.26
CA GLU A 114 -5.30 21.92 4.80
C GLU A 114 -4.87 20.80 5.76
N ILE A 115 -3.82 20.06 5.41
CA ILE A 115 -3.27 19.01 6.28
C ILE A 115 -2.63 19.63 7.53
N ALA A 116 -1.91 20.74 7.40
CA ALA A 116 -1.27 21.43 8.52
C ALA A 116 -2.31 21.99 9.51
N THR A 117 -3.36 22.64 9.01
CA THR A 117 -4.47 23.13 9.84
C THR A 117 -5.22 22.00 10.52
N ALA A 118 -5.45 20.88 9.81
CA ALA A 118 -6.05 19.69 10.41
C ALA A 118 -5.15 19.04 11.49
N LYS A 119 -3.83 19.05 11.29
CA LYS A 119 -2.84 18.61 12.30
C LYS A 119 -2.87 19.50 13.55
N GLU A 120 -2.88 20.82 13.37
CA GLU A 120 -2.93 21.77 14.48
C GLU A 120 -4.25 21.69 15.27
N ALA A 121 -5.38 21.46 14.59
CA ALA A 121 -6.68 21.34 15.23
C ALA A 121 -6.86 20.03 16.02
N HIS A 122 -6.19 18.94 15.61
CA HIS A 122 -6.39 17.61 16.18
C HIS A 122 -5.17 17.03 16.95
N GLY A 123 -4.02 17.72 16.97
CA GLY A 123 -2.84 17.37 17.78
C GLY A 123 -2.31 15.94 17.53
N GLU A 124 -1.77 15.29 18.58
CA GLU A 124 -1.24 13.90 18.53
C GLU A 124 -2.27 12.86 18.05
N LYS A 125 -3.57 13.11 18.25
CA LYS A 125 -4.64 12.22 17.76
C LYS A 125 -4.75 12.21 16.24
N PHE A 126 -4.29 13.26 15.56
CA PHE A 126 -4.31 13.29 14.10
C PHE A 126 -3.37 12.25 13.51
N GLU A 127 -2.19 12.06 14.10
CA GLU A 127 -1.21 11.10 13.61
C GLU A 127 -1.71 9.67 13.77
N GLU A 128 -2.30 9.34 14.93
CA GLU A 128 -2.98 8.05 15.15
C GLU A 128 -4.18 7.84 14.21
N VAL A 129 -4.97 8.88 13.93
CA VAL A 129 -6.14 8.79 13.03
C VAL A 129 -5.72 8.65 11.57
N VAL A 130 -4.68 9.37 11.13
CA VAL A 130 -4.13 9.24 9.78
C VAL A 130 -3.49 7.87 9.60
N GLU A 131 -2.77 7.36 10.60
CA GLU A 131 -2.20 6.02 10.55
C GLU A 131 -3.31 4.96 10.53
N ALA A 132 -4.36 5.11 11.33
CA ALA A 132 -5.52 4.22 11.27
C ALA A 132 -6.23 4.32 9.91
N ALA A 133 -6.37 5.50 9.34
CA ALA A 133 -7.01 5.71 8.03
C ALA A 133 -6.18 5.13 6.88
N SER A 134 -4.86 5.31 6.91
CA SER A 134 -3.95 4.73 5.92
C SER A 134 -3.93 3.20 6.02
N GLN A 135 -3.92 2.64 7.23
CA GLN A 135 -4.04 1.20 7.46
C GLN A 135 -5.37 0.65 6.93
N VAL A 136 -6.50 1.32 7.19
CA VAL A 136 -7.81 0.90 6.67
C VAL A 136 -7.84 0.98 5.14
N ARG A 137 -7.30 2.05 4.56
CA ARG A 137 -7.21 2.23 3.11
C ARG A 137 -6.34 1.16 2.47
N PHE A 138 -5.15 0.90 3.01
CA PHE A 138 -4.27 -0.18 2.58
C PHE A 138 -4.98 -1.53 2.60
N MET A 139 -5.70 -1.84 3.69
CA MET A 139 -6.43 -3.11 3.82
C MET A 139 -7.58 -3.23 2.80
N SER A 140 -8.28 -2.13 2.49
CA SER A 140 -9.30 -2.12 1.44
C SER A 140 -8.70 -2.33 0.04
N ILE A 141 -7.61 -1.64 -0.29
CA ILE A 141 -6.95 -1.77 -1.59
C ILE A 141 -6.40 -3.20 -1.73
N LEU A 142 -5.73 -3.73 -0.71
CA LEU A 142 -5.21 -5.09 -0.71
C LEU A 142 -6.31 -6.12 -0.93
N LYS A 143 -7.49 -5.94 -0.31
CA LYS A 143 -8.65 -6.79 -0.56
C LYS A 143 -9.09 -6.73 -2.03
N ASP A 144 -9.15 -5.55 -2.61
CA ASP A 144 -9.57 -5.35 -4.00
C ASP A 144 -8.56 -5.95 -4.99
N VAL A 145 -7.25 -5.79 -4.74
CA VAL A 145 -6.19 -6.43 -5.53
C VAL A 145 -6.26 -7.95 -5.42
N LEU A 146 -6.43 -8.51 -4.22
CA LEU A 146 -6.57 -9.96 -4.07
C LEU A 146 -7.81 -10.49 -4.80
N LEU A 147 -8.94 -9.77 -4.76
CA LEU A 147 -10.12 -10.11 -5.54
C LEU A 147 -9.81 -10.11 -7.04
N SER A 148 -9.11 -9.10 -7.55
CA SER A 148 -8.75 -9.02 -8.97
C SER A 148 -7.86 -10.20 -9.41
N TYR A 149 -6.90 -10.61 -8.57
CA TYR A 149 -6.02 -11.76 -8.84
C TYR A 149 -6.80 -13.08 -8.87
N THR A 150 -7.76 -13.26 -7.95
CA THR A 150 -8.63 -14.46 -7.95
C THR A 150 -9.54 -14.52 -9.19
N GLN A 151 -10.08 -13.38 -9.62
CA GLN A 151 -10.97 -13.32 -10.79
C GLN A 151 -10.21 -13.49 -12.11
N LYS A 152 -9.02 -12.88 -12.23
CA LYS A 152 -8.19 -12.92 -13.45
C LYS A 152 -7.38 -14.22 -13.62
N LYS A 153 -7.56 -15.24 -12.75
CA LYS A 153 -6.82 -16.53 -12.75
C LYS A 153 -5.31 -16.38 -12.96
N ARG A 154 -4.69 -15.35 -12.37
CA ARG A 154 -3.22 -15.19 -12.44
C ARG A 154 -2.54 -16.28 -11.61
N SER A 155 -1.29 -16.62 -11.94
CA SER A 155 -0.51 -17.59 -11.18
C SER A 155 -0.25 -17.06 -9.77
N VAL A 156 -0.80 -17.73 -8.77
CA VAL A 156 -0.62 -17.42 -7.34
C VAL A 156 0.31 -18.47 -6.75
N PRO A 157 1.22 -18.12 -5.84
CA PRO A 157 2.02 -19.09 -5.11
C PRO A 157 1.13 -20.15 -4.43
N LYS A 158 1.48 -21.44 -4.59
CA LYS A 158 0.70 -22.59 -4.07
C LYS A 158 0.52 -22.58 -2.55
N ASP A 159 1.39 -21.87 -1.83
CA ASP A 159 1.40 -21.82 -0.36
C ASP A 159 0.44 -20.76 0.21
N MET A 160 -0.28 -20.01 -0.63
CA MET A 160 -1.23 -18.99 -0.17
C MET A 160 -2.66 -19.52 -0.08
N ASN A 161 -3.17 -19.67 1.13
CA ASN A 161 -4.58 -19.91 1.41
C ASN A 161 -5.43 -18.64 1.18
N MET A 162 -5.51 -18.19 -0.08
CA MET A 162 -6.23 -16.99 -0.51
C MET A 162 -7.69 -16.92 -0.04
N LYS A 163 -8.38 -18.07 0.06
CA LYS A 163 -9.77 -18.14 0.53
C LYS A 163 -9.89 -17.70 1.99
N GLN A 164 -9.01 -18.20 2.86
CA GLN A 164 -8.99 -17.85 4.29
C GLN A 164 -8.59 -16.38 4.49
N ILE A 165 -7.65 -15.88 3.70
CA ILE A 165 -7.26 -14.46 3.72
C ILE A 165 -8.45 -13.56 3.35
N LEU A 166 -9.16 -13.89 2.28
CA LEU A 166 -10.34 -13.11 1.85
C LEU A 166 -11.49 -13.15 2.87
N GLU A 167 -11.72 -14.30 3.52
CA GLU A 167 -12.76 -14.45 4.54
C GLU A 167 -12.46 -13.65 5.82
N THR A 168 -11.20 -13.66 6.25
CA THR A 168 -10.75 -12.88 7.41
C THR A 168 -10.69 -11.39 7.12
N LEU A 169 -10.32 -10.97 5.90
CA LEU A 169 -10.41 -9.57 5.46
C LEU A 169 -11.85 -9.04 5.34
N LYS A 170 -12.84 -9.92 5.18
CA LYS A 170 -14.26 -9.54 5.10
C LYS A 170 -14.88 -9.26 6.48
N SER A 171 -14.32 -9.81 7.55
CA SER A 171 -14.94 -9.76 8.88
C SER A 171 -14.00 -9.20 9.94
N ARG A 172 -14.39 -8.07 10.53
CA ARG A 172 -13.59 -7.36 11.53
C ARG A 172 -13.32 -8.20 12.78
N ASP A 173 -14.27 -9.05 13.19
CA ASP A 173 -14.14 -9.89 14.38
C ASP A 173 -13.15 -11.05 14.19
N LEU A 174 -13.14 -11.69 13.01
CA LEU A 174 -12.15 -12.71 12.69
C LEU A 174 -10.75 -12.08 12.61
N LEU A 175 -10.64 -10.91 11.96
CA LEU A 175 -9.36 -10.18 11.90
C LEU A 175 -8.81 -9.87 13.30
N LYS A 176 -9.68 -9.43 14.22
CA LYS A 176 -9.31 -9.14 15.62
C LYS A 176 -8.94 -10.39 16.42
N LYS A 177 -9.58 -11.53 16.14
CA LYS A 177 -9.27 -12.81 16.80
C LYS A 177 -7.93 -13.36 16.32
N GLU A 178 -7.73 -13.39 15.00
CA GLU A 178 -6.50 -13.83 14.37
C GLU A 178 -5.32 -12.92 14.71
N SER A 179 -5.53 -11.60 14.86
CA SER A 179 -4.45 -10.68 15.24
C SER A 179 -3.96 -10.96 16.66
N LYS A 180 -4.88 -11.19 17.61
CA LYS A 180 -4.53 -11.59 18.99
C LYS A 180 -3.81 -12.94 19.02
N SER A 181 -4.20 -13.88 18.17
CA SER A 181 -3.52 -15.16 18.04
C SER A 181 -2.07 -14.97 17.54
N TYR A 182 -1.88 -14.15 16.51
CA TYR A 182 -0.57 -13.84 15.96
C TYR A 182 0.34 -13.18 16.98
N VAL A 183 -0.15 -12.15 17.68
CA VAL A 183 0.64 -11.43 18.70
C VAL A 183 1.10 -12.39 19.80
N ARG A 184 0.24 -13.32 20.24
CA ARG A 184 0.63 -14.34 21.22
C ARG A 184 1.71 -15.28 20.69
N ALA A 185 1.56 -15.78 19.46
CA ALA A 185 2.55 -16.66 18.86
C ALA A 185 3.90 -15.94 18.69
N PHE A 186 3.88 -14.67 18.30
CA PHE A 186 5.07 -13.84 18.17
C PHE A 186 5.75 -13.58 19.52
N GLN A 187 4.98 -13.25 20.56
CA GLN A 187 5.50 -13.08 21.93
C GLN A 187 6.16 -14.36 22.45
N ILE A 188 5.59 -15.53 22.17
CA ILE A 188 6.20 -16.82 22.53
C ILE A 188 7.54 -17.01 21.81
N LEU A 189 7.59 -16.73 20.51
CA LEU A 189 8.84 -16.81 19.75
C LEU A 189 9.91 -15.85 20.29
N GLU A 190 9.52 -14.63 20.64
CA GLU A 190 10.41 -13.63 21.20
C GLU A 190 10.99 -14.08 22.56
N LEU A 191 10.15 -14.63 23.45
CA LEU A 191 10.59 -15.23 24.70
C LEU A 191 11.55 -16.41 24.48
N GLU A 192 11.26 -17.27 23.51
CA GLU A 192 12.13 -18.41 23.18
C GLU A 192 13.48 -17.98 22.58
N ARG A 193 13.51 -16.89 21.80
CA ARG A 193 14.75 -16.30 21.29
C ARG A 193 15.57 -15.64 22.40
N ASN A 194 14.93 -14.87 23.26
CA ASN A 194 15.61 -14.23 24.39
C ASN A 194 16.23 -15.27 25.32
N THR A 195 15.50 -16.33 25.66
CA THR A 195 16.01 -17.43 26.48
C THR A 195 17.19 -18.16 25.83
N LEU A 196 17.15 -18.37 24.50
CA LEU A 196 18.30 -18.92 23.78
C LEU A 196 19.51 -17.99 23.84
N GLU A 197 19.31 -16.68 23.67
CA GLU A 197 20.39 -15.68 23.75
C GLU A 197 21.03 -15.65 25.14
N TYR A 198 20.23 -15.77 26.21
CA TYR A 198 20.75 -15.89 27.58
C TYR A 198 21.62 -17.14 27.76
N LEU A 199 21.15 -18.31 27.31
CA LEU A 199 21.91 -19.57 27.41
C LEU A 199 23.21 -19.52 26.59
N GLU A 200 23.18 -18.94 25.39
CA GLU A 200 24.38 -18.76 24.57
C GLU A 200 25.38 -17.79 25.21
N ARG A 201 24.89 -16.77 25.92
CA ARG A 201 25.74 -15.85 26.68
C ARG A 201 26.39 -16.54 27.87
N GLU A 202 25.64 -17.39 28.59
CA GLU A 202 26.13 -18.18 29.71
C GLU A 202 27.20 -19.18 29.28
N ALA A 203 26.98 -19.88 28.16
CA ALA A 203 27.99 -20.75 27.55
C ALA A 203 29.31 -20.01 27.28
N ARG A 204 29.23 -18.81 26.69
CA ARG A 204 30.42 -17.99 26.42
C ARG A 204 31.15 -17.54 27.68
N THR A 205 30.43 -17.31 28.78
CA THR A 205 31.06 -16.96 30.06
C THR A 205 31.74 -18.15 30.72
N MET A 206 31.20 -19.37 30.56
CA MET A 206 31.83 -20.60 31.03
C MET A 206 33.10 -20.91 30.24
N ASP A 207 33.06 -20.81 28.90
CA ASP A 207 34.24 -20.96 28.04
C ASP A 207 35.33 -19.91 28.32
N ALA A 208 34.95 -18.69 28.71
CA ALA A 208 35.91 -17.63 29.04
C ALA A 208 36.56 -17.85 30.42
N ASN A 209 35.85 -18.43 31.37
CA ASN A 209 36.40 -18.74 32.70
C ASN A 209 37.35 -19.94 32.65
N SER A 210 37.07 -20.96 31.82
CA SER A 210 37.96 -22.12 31.67
C SER A 210 39.32 -21.79 31.03
N LEU A 211 39.46 -20.63 30.38
CA LEU A 211 40.70 -20.15 29.78
C LEU A 211 41.57 -19.29 30.72
N ASN A 212 41.07 -18.94 31.91
CA ASN A 212 41.76 -18.06 32.87
C ASN A 212 42.31 -18.80 34.11
N GLU A 213 42.08 -20.10 34.26
CA GLU A 213 42.49 -20.88 35.44
C GLU A 213 43.87 -21.54 35.23
N ASP A 214 44.94 -20.75 35.45
CA ASP A 214 46.34 -21.22 35.59
C ASP A 214 46.70 -21.50 37.08
N ASP A 215 45.73 -21.77 37.97
CA ASP A 215 45.98 -21.94 39.41
C ASP A 215 45.96 -23.43 39.86
N GLU A 216 47.09 -23.90 40.40
CA GLU A 216 47.49 -25.29 40.63
C GLU A 216 46.69 -26.11 41.69
N ASN A 217 45.38 -25.93 41.85
CA ASN A 217 44.58 -26.83 42.69
C ASN A 217 43.10 -26.82 42.28
N ILE A 218 42.63 -27.71 41.38
CA ILE A 218 41.19 -28.00 41.18
C ILE A 218 40.95 -29.31 40.34
N ASP A 219 41.63 -30.43 40.61
CA ASP A 219 41.25 -31.73 39.99
C ASP A 219 39.83 -32.22 40.39
N ILE A 220 39.18 -31.58 41.38
CA ILE A 220 37.87 -31.98 41.92
C ILE A 220 36.70 -31.17 41.31
N PHE A 221 36.95 -29.97 40.78
CA PHE A 221 35.88 -29.16 40.17
C PHE A 221 35.87 -29.23 38.63
N GLU A 222 36.93 -29.72 37.99
CA GLU A 222 36.98 -29.87 36.52
C GLU A 222 35.87 -30.82 36.01
N ASP A 223 35.65 -31.96 36.69
CA ASP A 223 34.55 -32.89 36.38
C ASP A 223 33.16 -32.25 36.61
N LEU A 224 33.04 -31.39 37.63
CA LEU A 224 31.77 -30.69 37.96
C LEU A 224 31.43 -29.64 36.89
N PHE A 225 32.42 -28.85 36.45
CA PHE A 225 32.25 -27.88 35.37
C PHE A 225 32.06 -28.54 34.00
N ALA A 226 32.64 -29.73 33.78
CA ALA A 226 32.42 -30.51 32.56
C ALA A 226 30.99 -31.08 32.48
N GLU A 227 30.42 -31.55 33.59
CA GLU A 227 29.01 -31.98 33.67
C GLU A 227 28.06 -30.79 33.44
N ASP A 228 28.30 -29.65 34.08
CA ASP A 228 27.49 -28.43 33.93
C ASP A 228 27.55 -27.87 32.48
N ALA A 229 28.73 -27.87 31.85
CA ALA A 229 28.89 -27.44 30.46
C ALA A 229 28.17 -28.38 29.48
N ALA A 230 28.24 -29.69 29.71
CA ALA A 230 27.52 -30.68 28.90
C ALA A 230 26.00 -30.52 29.05
N GLU A 231 25.50 -30.31 30.28
CA GLU A 231 24.10 -30.03 30.54
C GLU A 231 23.65 -28.75 29.81
N LEU A 232 24.43 -27.68 29.88
CA LEU A 232 24.13 -26.40 29.25
C LEU A 232 24.06 -26.49 27.72
N VAL A 233 24.96 -27.25 27.08
CA VAL A 233 24.88 -27.54 25.63
C VAL A 233 23.60 -28.30 25.29
N THR A 234 23.20 -29.29 26.08
CA THR A 234 21.94 -30.02 25.84
C THR A 234 20.71 -29.12 25.99
N GLN A 235 20.74 -28.18 26.94
CA GLN A 235 19.68 -27.19 27.14
C GLN A 235 19.61 -26.21 25.96
N ILE A 236 20.75 -25.74 25.45
CA ILE A 236 20.81 -24.89 24.24
C ILE A 236 20.22 -25.61 23.03
N ASP A 237 20.58 -26.88 22.80
CA ASP A 237 20.05 -27.66 21.68
C ASP A 237 18.55 -27.94 21.79
N ALA A 238 18.06 -28.18 23.02
CA ALA A 238 16.63 -28.29 23.28
C ALA A 238 15.91 -26.96 23.00
N GLN A 239 16.51 -25.83 23.39
CA GLN A 239 15.94 -24.51 23.19
C GLN A 239 15.95 -24.08 21.72
N LYS A 240 17.01 -24.39 20.97
CA LYS A 240 17.07 -24.23 19.50
C LYS A 240 15.91 -24.95 18.79
N LYS A 241 15.61 -26.18 19.21
CA LYS A 241 14.46 -26.94 18.67
C LYS A 241 13.12 -26.28 18.96
N ARG A 242 12.96 -25.66 20.14
CA ARG A 242 11.74 -24.91 20.50
C ARG A 242 11.60 -23.65 19.65
N VAL A 243 12.65 -22.85 19.53
CA VAL A 243 12.68 -21.67 18.66
C VAL A 243 12.30 -22.03 17.23
N LEU A 244 12.89 -23.09 16.65
CA LEU A 244 12.54 -23.56 15.31
C LEU A 244 11.06 -23.97 15.17
N LYS A 245 10.46 -24.52 16.22
CA LYS A 245 9.04 -24.86 16.23
C LYS A 245 8.18 -23.60 16.26
N SER A 246 8.49 -22.66 17.14
CA SER A 246 7.76 -21.38 17.24
C SER A 246 7.92 -20.53 15.99
N GLU A 247 9.08 -20.53 15.34
CA GLU A 247 9.28 -19.89 14.04
C GLU A 247 8.40 -20.51 12.96
N ARG A 248 8.25 -21.83 12.93
CA ARG A 248 7.34 -22.51 11.99
C ARG A 248 5.88 -22.14 12.27
N ASP A 249 5.49 -22.06 13.55
CA ASP A 249 4.13 -21.73 13.95
C ASP A 249 3.79 -20.27 13.57
N VAL A 250 4.72 -19.33 13.77
CA VAL A 250 4.60 -17.93 13.30
C VAL A 250 4.57 -17.86 11.78
N ASN A 251 5.46 -18.57 11.07
CA ASN A 251 5.53 -18.53 9.61
C ASN A 251 4.30 -19.14 8.92
N ARG A 252 3.66 -20.13 9.55
CA ARG A 252 2.39 -20.72 9.08
C ARG A 252 1.16 -19.88 9.43
N HIS A 253 1.31 -18.87 10.28
CA HIS A 253 0.19 -18.05 10.69
C HIS A 253 -0.38 -17.23 9.53
N LEU A 254 -1.70 -17.00 9.56
CA LEU A 254 -2.43 -16.32 8.50
C LEU A 254 -1.86 -14.92 8.22
N PHE A 255 -1.58 -14.12 9.25
CA PHE A 255 -0.95 -12.80 9.12
C PHE A 255 0.38 -12.81 8.35
N THR A 256 1.23 -13.82 8.57
CA THR A 256 2.50 -13.95 7.86
C THR A 256 2.26 -14.32 6.40
N THR A 257 1.28 -15.20 6.13
CA THR A 257 0.85 -15.49 4.75
C THR A 257 0.22 -14.27 4.07
N MET A 258 -0.51 -13.43 4.81
CA MET A 258 -1.08 -12.17 4.32
C MET A 258 0.01 -11.16 4.00
N ALA A 259 1.02 -11.02 4.86
CA ALA A 259 2.17 -10.14 4.61
C ALA A 259 2.95 -10.60 3.37
N ASN A 260 3.17 -11.92 3.22
CA ASN A 260 3.78 -12.48 2.02
C ASN A 260 2.93 -12.24 0.77
N ALA A 261 1.60 -12.29 0.89
CA ALA A 261 0.68 -11.99 -0.21
C ALA A 261 0.72 -10.51 -0.60
N ALA A 262 0.70 -9.62 0.40
CA ALA A 262 0.88 -8.18 0.20
C ALA A 262 2.21 -7.89 -0.52
N ASN A 263 3.31 -8.46 -0.03
CA ASN A 263 4.64 -8.31 -0.62
C ASN A 263 4.71 -8.84 -2.06
N PHE A 264 4.04 -9.95 -2.35
CA PHE A 264 3.93 -10.47 -3.71
C PHE A 264 3.12 -9.54 -4.61
N CYS A 265 1.97 -9.04 -4.14
CA CYS A 265 1.15 -8.08 -4.88
C CYS A 265 1.91 -6.77 -5.16
N MET A 266 2.66 -6.24 -4.18
CA MET A 266 3.46 -5.02 -4.35
C MET A 266 4.60 -5.18 -5.38
N ARG A 267 5.09 -6.40 -5.61
CA ARG A 267 6.14 -6.69 -6.61
C ARG A 267 5.59 -6.86 -8.03
N GLY A 268 4.27 -6.89 -8.23
CA GLY A 268 3.66 -7.04 -9.55
C GLY A 268 3.63 -5.75 -10.38
N ASP A 269 3.66 -5.87 -11.70
CA ASP A 269 3.64 -4.74 -12.65
C ASP A 269 2.23 -4.21 -12.99
N SER A 270 1.23 -4.40 -12.13
CA SER A 270 -0.14 -3.88 -12.37
C SER A 270 -0.34 -2.47 -11.80
N GLU A 271 -1.19 -1.64 -12.41
CA GLU A 271 -1.64 -0.34 -11.85
C GLU A 271 -2.12 -0.47 -10.40
N GLU A 272 -2.86 -1.55 -10.10
CA GLU A 272 -3.34 -1.89 -8.75
C GLU A 272 -2.20 -2.11 -7.74
N ALA A 273 -1.02 -2.52 -8.20
CA ALA A 273 0.19 -2.69 -7.38
C ALA A 273 0.99 -1.39 -7.24
N GLU A 274 0.84 -0.43 -8.15
CA GLU A 274 1.35 0.94 -7.95
C GLU A 274 0.55 1.68 -6.88
N TRP A 275 -0.76 1.44 -6.79
CA TRP A 275 -1.61 1.98 -5.72
C TRP A 275 -1.33 1.39 -4.33
N LEU A 276 -0.76 0.19 -4.25
CA LEU A 276 -0.30 -0.40 -2.99
C LEU A 276 1.09 0.13 -2.58
N ARG A 277 1.87 0.65 -3.53
CA ARG A 277 3.23 1.19 -3.31
C ARG A 277 3.24 2.68 -2.93
N ASN A 278 2.20 3.42 -3.30
CA ASN A 278 2.04 4.86 -3.10
C ASN A 278 0.95 5.17 -2.08
#